data_AF-A0A3P6SKU0-F1
#
_entry.id   AF-A0A3P6SKU0-F1
#
_cell.length_a   1.000
_cell.length_b   1.000
_cell.length_c   1.000
_cell.angle_alpha   90.00
_cell.angle_beta   90.00
_cell.angle_gamma   90.00
#
_symmetry.space_group_name_H-M   'P 1'
#
loop_
_entity.id
_entity.type
_entity.pdbx_description
1 polymer ?
#
loop_
_entity_poly.entity_id
_entity_poly.type
_entity_poly.pdbx_seq_one_letter_code
_entity_poly.pdbx_strand_id
1 'polypeptide(L)'
;KKCFQEDFEQVELLGGGRGVNSLLAQGRAFEEQRDWTKAVQAYLKVNATTTNDASLINDALMKSADLVLRFLASTDEELVMKVVDALEANKMYEKMAELLIAIGQNRQAVAALVRAQQWSKAKQVATELVPDMVAEVEGQYKEWLTQEGRVGELIDVDVISAIDLLIAKDQWEKALETARQQKHKPLLDKYVAQYAAVLLEHNDIDLMLRVFEKYGASSNPANFNLYKLILDKTVAQSFSTPSDEFNALSPIRDLFLSVYEQLVKENSE
;
A
#
# COMPACT_ATOMS: atom_id res chain seq x y z
N LYS A 1 20.25 52.76 31.33
CA LYS A 1 21.23 52.28 30.31
C LYS A 1 22.24 51.23 30.82
N LYS A 2 22.21 50.79 32.10
CA LYS A 2 23.09 49.72 32.61
C LYS A 2 22.43 48.32 32.73
N CYS A 3 21.10 48.24 32.77
CA CYS A 3 20.38 46.96 32.96
C CYS A 3 20.33 46.05 31.73
N PHE A 4 20.51 46.58 30.51
CA PHE A 4 20.46 45.79 29.27
C PHE A 4 21.81 45.22 28.83
N GLN A 5 22.90 45.69 29.44
CA GLN A 5 24.24 45.20 29.14
C GLN A 5 24.59 43.98 30.00
N GLU A 6 24.07 43.93 31.23
CA GLU A 6 24.25 42.79 32.14
C GLU A 6 23.51 41.53 31.64
N ASP A 7 22.32 41.66 31.04
CA ASP A 7 21.60 40.52 30.43
C ASP A 7 22.27 40.00 29.16
N PHE A 8 22.98 40.85 28.41
CA PHE A 8 23.74 40.45 27.22
C PHE A 8 25.10 39.82 27.60
N GLU A 9 25.75 40.33 28.65
CA GLU A 9 26.97 39.76 29.20
C GLU A 9 26.74 38.42 29.94
N GLN A 10 25.54 38.18 30.49
CA GLN A 10 25.18 36.87 31.02
C GLN A 10 24.96 35.81 29.93
N VAL A 11 24.62 36.23 28.71
CA VAL A 11 24.55 35.36 27.52
C VAL A 11 25.96 35.09 26.96
N GLU A 12 26.90 36.02 27.08
CA GLU A 12 28.30 35.84 26.64
C GLU A 12 29.20 35.07 27.64
N LEU A 13 28.81 34.94 28.91
CA LEU A 13 29.53 34.15 29.93
C LEU A 13 29.23 32.64 29.90
N LEU A 14 28.35 32.17 29.01
CA LEU A 14 28.18 30.75 28.68
C LEU A 14 29.04 30.31 27.47
N GLY A 15 30.06 31.09 27.13
CA GLY A 15 31.14 30.70 26.22
C GLY A 15 32.05 29.63 26.84
N GLY A 16 31.61 28.38 26.84
CA GLY A 16 32.41 27.26 27.36
C GLY A 16 32.01 25.84 26.94
N GLY A 17 30.94 25.66 26.17
CA GLY A 17 30.53 24.35 25.68
C GLY A 17 29.93 24.44 24.29
N ARG A 18 30.60 23.85 23.29
CA ARG A 18 30.10 23.66 21.91
C ARG A 18 28.95 22.64 21.89
N GLY A 19 27.95 22.86 22.72
CA GLY A 19 26.90 21.90 23.00
C GLY A 19 25.60 22.28 22.32
N VAL A 20 24.91 21.26 21.83
CA VAL A 20 23.52 21.26 21.36
C VAL A 20 22.60 22.02 22.32
N ASN A 21 22.84 21.91 23.62
CA ASN A 21 22.09 22.60 24.66
C ASN A 21 22.14 24.13 24.55
N SER A 22 23.27 24.70 24.08
CA SER A 22 23.39 26.14 23.85
C SER A 22 22.50 26.57 22.68
N LEU A 23 22.48 25.80 21.59
CA LEU A 23 21.62 26.08 20.42
C LEU A 23 20.13 25.99 20.79
N LEU A 24 19.74 24.99 21.59
CA LEU A 24 18.37 24.87 22.08
C LEU A 24 17.98 26.01 23.02
N ALA A 25 18.90 26.49 23.86
CA ALA A 25 18.66 27.65 24.71
C ALA A 25 18.52 28.95 23.88
N GLN A 26 19.35 29.14 22.86
CA GLN A 26 19.24 30.25 21.92
C GLN A 26 17.89 30.25 21.19
N GLY A 27 17.46 29.08 20.70
CA GLY A 27 16.14 28.93 20.06
C GLY A 27 15.00 29.40 20.97
N ARG A 28 14.99 28.93 22.23
CA ARG A 28 13.98 29.36 23.23
C ARG A 28 14.03 30.86 23.52
N ALA A 29 15.22 31.44 23.65
CA ALA A 29 15.36 32.88 23.89
C ALA A 29 14.79 33.71 22.72
N PHE A 30 15.00 33.28 21.48
CA PHE A 30 14.41 33.95 20.32
C PHE A 30 12.89 33.77 20.24
N GLU A 31 12.34 32.63 20.67
CA GLU A 31 10.89 32.44 20.80
C GLU A 31 10.28 33.42 21.82
N GLU A 32 10.91 33.62 22.97
CA GLU A 32 10.46 34.60 23.99
C GLU A 32 10.45 36.02 23.44
N GLN A 33 11.42 36.35 22.59
CA GLN A 33 11.52 37.63 21.88
C GLN A 33 10.57 37.72 20.67
N ARG A 34 9.86 36.63 20.33
CA ARG A 34 9.01 36.48 19.14
C ARG A 34 9.76 36.68 17.81
N ASP A 35 11.07 36.46 17.81
CA ASP A 35 11.91 36.45 16.61
C ASP A 35 11.93 35.02 16.03
N TRP A 36 10.83 34.67 15.35
CA TRP A 36 10.60 33.31 14.86
C TRP A 36 11.65 32.87 13.83
N THR A 37 12.10 33.77 12.96
CA THR A 37 13.11 33.49 11.94
C THR A 37 14.43 33.07 12.59
N LYS A 38 14.91 33.81 13.60
CA LYS A 38 16.13 33.44 14.32
C LYS A 38 15.96 32.18 15.17
N ALA A 39 14.79 31.98 15.76
CA ALA A 39 14.49 30.75 16.51
C ALA A 39 14.62 29.50 15.63
N VAL A 40 13.99 29.50 14.45
CA VAL A 40 14.07 28.39 13.48
C VAL A 40 15.50 28.18 13.00
N GLN A 41 16.23 29.25 12.67
CA GLN A 41 17.64 29.14 12.28
C GLN A 41 18.52 28.56 13.39
N ALA A 42 18.25 28.86 14.67
CA ALA A 42 18.96 28.28 15.80
C ALA A 42 18.66 26.79 15.94
N TYR A 43 17.40 26.37 15.77
CA TYR A 43 17.02 24.96 15.81
C TYR A 43 17.54 24.15 14.62
N LEU A 44 17.59 24.70 13.41
CA LEU A 44 18.18 24.03 12.23
C LEU A 44 19.68 23.74 12.37
N LYS A 45 20.39 24.47 13.24
CA LYS A 45 21.79 24.16 13.58
C LYS A 45 21.92 22.91 14.44
N VAL A 46 20.83 22.42 15.05
CA VAL A 46 20.79 21.13 15.73
C VAL A 46 20.58 20.03 14.69
N ASN A 47 21.69 19.51 14.17
CA ASN A 47 21.70 18.48 13.13
C ASN A 47 22.85 17.49 13.39
N ALA A 48 23.06 16.54 12.46
CA ALA A 48 24.05 15.48 12.57
C ALA A 48 25.51 15.97 12.73
N THR A 49 25.81 17.23 12.40
CA THR A 49 27.14 17.83 12.62
C THR A 49 27.34 18.33 14.06
N THR A 50 26.24 18.62 14.76
CA THR A 50 26.25 19.19 16.11
C THR A 50 25.94 18.13 17.18
N THR A 51 25.20 17.08 16.83
CA THR A 51 24.84 15.99 17.74
C THR A 51 24.74 14.65 17.02
N ASN A 52 25.01 13.58 17.77
CA ASN A 52 24.70 12.21 17.34
C ASN A 52 23.34 11.73 17.87
N ASP A 53 22.66 12.54 18.68
CA ASP A 53 21.35 12.21 19.23
C ASP A 53 20.24 12.53 18.21
N ALA A 54 19.74 11.49 17.56
CA ALA A 54 18.66 11.60 16.58
C ALA A 54 17.34 12.11 17.19
N SER A 55 17.06 11.83 18.48
CA SER A 55 15.85 12.32 19.13
C SER A 55 15.87 13.84 19.25
N LEU A 56 17.01 14.41 19.65
CA LEU A 56 17.17 15.86 19.78
C LEU A 56 17.09 16.59 18.44
N ILE A 57 17.64 16.00 17.37
CA ILE A 57 17.51 16.55 16.00
C ILE A 57 16.04 16.56 15.60
N ASN A 58 15.35 15.44 15.79
CA ASN A 58 13.94 15.29 15.46
C ASN A 58 13.06 16.29 16.24
N ASP A 59 13.29 16.45 17.54
CA ASP A 59 12.56 17.41 18.36
C ASP A 59 12.81 18.87 17.93
N ALA A 60 14.06 19.21 17.60
CA ALA A 60 14.40 20.54 17.10
C ALA A 60 13.77 20.82 15.72
N LEU A 61 13.75 19.82 14.84
CA LEU A 61 13.09 19.93 13.53
C LEU A 61 11.57 20.03 13.64
N MET A 62 10.94 19.26 14.53
CA MET A 62 9.50 19.36 14.81
C MET A 62 9.13 20.76 15.28
N LYS A 63 9.90 21.32 16.24
CA LYS A 63 9.72 22.71 16.68
C LYS A 63 9.92 23.71 15.55
N SER A 64 10.95 23.51 14.74
CA SER A 64 11.24 24.38 13.60
C SER A 64 10.06 24.40 12.62
N ALA A 65 9.53 23.21 12.30
CA ALA A 65 8.37 23.05 11.44
C ALA A 65 7.12 23.72 12.02
N ASP A 66 6.83 23.53 13.32
CA ASP A 66 5.67 24.15 13.96
C ASP A 66 5.75 25.68 13.98
N LEU A 67 6.93 26.24 14.26
CA LEU A 67 7.16 27.69 14.22
C LEU A 67 7.00 28.24 12.81
N VAL A 68 7.58 27.56 11.82
CA VAL A 68 7.45 27.97 10.42
C VAL A 68 5.99 27.92 9.97
N LEU A 69 5.30 26.80 10.21
CA LEU A 69 3.91 26.62 9.84
C LEU A 69 3.01 27.70 10.43
N ARG A 70 3.24 28.06 11.69
CA ARG A 70 2.37 28.98 12.43
C ARG A 70 2.64 30.46 12.15
N PHE A 71 3.89 30.83 11.89
CA PHE A 71 4.30 32.24 11.87
C PHE A 71 5.00 32.68 10.58
N LEU A 72 5.59 31.77 9.81
CA LEU A 72 6.50 32.12 8.71
C LEU A 72 6.09 31.55 7.34
N ALA A 73 5.09 30.66 7.27
CA ALA A 73 4.67 29.99 6.04
C ALA A 73 4.39 30.94 4.86
N SER A 74 3.89 32.15 5.13
CA SER A 74 3.61 33.19 4.12
C SER A 74 4.64 34.32 4.07
N THR A 75 5.64 34.32 4.95
CA THR A 75 6.57 35.45 5.13
C THR A 75 7.98 35.15 4.63
N ASP A 76 8.45 33.91 4.81
CA ASP A 76 9.83 33.52 4.49
C ASP A 76 9.87 32.12 3.86
N GLU A 77 9.57 32.04 2.57
CA GLU A 77 9.53 30.79 1.80
C GLU A 77 10.91 30.12 1.71
N GLU A 78 12.00 30.89 1.66
CA GLU A 78 13.37 30.35 1.61
C GLU A 78 13.69 29.58 2.91
N LEU A 79 13.33 30.14 4.06
CA LEU A 79 13.49 29.45 5.33
C LEU A 79 12.57 28.23 5.45
N VAL A 80 11.34 28.30 4.94
CA VAL A 80 10.43 27.14 4.91
C VAL A 80 11.06 26.00 4.12
N MET A 81 11.60 26.28 2.93
CA MET A 81 12.24 25.25 2.10
C MET A 81 13.48 24.66 2.78
N LYS A 82 14.28 25.45 3.51
CA LYS A 82 15.39 24.91 4.32
C LYS A 82 14.92 23.94 5.40
N VAL A 83 13.77 24.20 6.01
CA VAL A 83 13.16 23.26 6.98
C VAL A 83 12.66 22.01 6.27
N VAL A 84 12.03 22.14 5.10
CA VAL A 84 11.59 21.01 4.27
C VAL A 84 12.77 20.10 3.89
N ASP A 85 13.86 20.65 3.40
CA ASP A 85 15.08 19.91 3.05
C ASP A 85 15.66 19.17 4.27
N ALA A 86 15.65 19.82 5.44
CA ALA A 86 16.11 19.22 6.68
C ALA A 86 15.19 18.08 7.15
N LEU A 87 13.87 18.20 6.98
CA LEU A 87 12.91 17.14 7.27
C LEU A 87 13.07 15.96 6.31
N GLU A 88 13.30 16.20 5.02
CA GLU A 88 13.55 15.16 4.03
C GLU A 88 14.82 14.37 4.37
N ALA A 89 15.92 15.07 4.72
CA ALA A 89 17.18 14.45 5.11
C ALA A 89 17.05 13.54 6.35
N ASN A 90 16.09 13.82 7.24
CA ASN A 90 15.80 13.03 8.44
C ASN A 90 14.60 12.09 8.28
N LYS A 91 14.07 11.93 7.05
CA LYS A 91 12.92 11.06 6.72
C LYS A 91 11.64 11.41 7.49
N MET A 92 11.47 12.67 7.89
CA MET A 92 10.31 13.18 8.63
C MET A 92 9.19 13.60 7.67
N TYR A 93 8.74 12.65 6.84
CA TYR A 93 7.88 12.93 5.69
C TYR A 93 6.47 13.42 6.05
N GLU A 94 5.89 13.00 7.18
CA GLU A 94 4.56 13.46 7.60
C GLU A 94 4.55 14.97 7.88
N LYS A 95 5.54 15.44 8.65
CA LYS A 95 5.65 16.85 9.00
C LYS A 95 6.04 17.71 7.80
N MET A 96 6.90 17.16 6.93
CA MET A 96 7.24 17.76 5.65
C MET A 96 5.99 17.99 4.79
N ALA A 97 5.10 17.00 4.70
CA ALA A 97 3.87 17.14 3.93
C ALA A 97 2.95 18.24 4.47
N GLU A 98 2.78 18.37 5.80
CA GLU A 98 1.99 19.45 6.41
C GLU A 98 2.51 20.84 6.00
N LEU A 99 3.83 21.04 6.05
CA LEU A 99 4.46 22.30 5.63
C LEU A 99 4.26 22.56 4.14
N LEU A 100 4.48 21.55 3.29
CA LEU A 100 4.33 21.66 1.85
C LEU A 100 2.89 22.02 1.44
N ILE A 101 1.88 21.46 2.11
CA ILE A 101 0.48 21.84 1.90
C ILE A 101 0.26 23.31 2.28
N ALA A 102 0.83 23.77 3.41
CA ALA A 102 0.64 25.13 3.88
C ALA A 102 1.23 26.20 2.94
N ILE A 103 2.32 25.88 2.24
CA ILE A 103 2.92 26.75 1.22
C ILE A 103 2.38 26.50 -0.21
N GLY A 104 1.38 25.63 -0.37
CA GLY A 104 0.75 25.34 -1.66
C GLY A 104 1.56 24.43 -2.61
N GLN A 105 2.66 23.82 -2.13
CA GLN A 105 3.46 22.83 -2.87
C GLN A 105 2.80 21.44 -2.83
N ASN A 106 1.55 21.37 -3.28
CA ASN A 106 0.67 20.21 -3.07
C ASN A 106 1.21 18.92 -3.72
N ARG A 107 1.84 18.99 -4.89
CA ARG A 107 2.46 17.82 -5.55
C ARG A 107 3.56 17.20 -4.68
N GLN A 108 4.44 18.03 -4.13
CA GLN A 108 5.53 17.57 -3.27
C GLN A 108 4.97 17.00 -1.97
N ALA A 109 3.91 17.59 -1.42
CA ALA A 109 3.25 17.08 -0.22
C ALA A 109 2.69 15.66 -0.43
N VAL A 110 2.00 15.40 -1.54
CA VAL A 110 1.51 14.06 -1.89
C VAL A 110 2.68 13.08 -1.99
N ALA A 111 3.77 13.46 -2.65
CA ALA A 111 4.96 12.63 -2.78
C ALA A 111 5.65 12.35 -1.43
N ALA A 112 5.59 13.30 -0.49
CA ALA A 112 6.07 13.09 0.88
C ALA A 112 5.15 12.12 1.65
N LEU A 113 3.83 12.26 1.56
CA LEU A 113 2.88 11.33 2.20
C LEU A 113 3.03 9.90 1.68
N VAL A 114 3.28 9.73 0.38
CA VAL A 114 3.56 8.42 -0.23
C VAL A 114 4.85 7.81 0.36
N ARG A 115 5.93 8.60 0.49
CA ARG A 115 7.17 8.15 1.15
C ARG A 115 6.97 7.82 2.63
N ALA A 116 6.04 8.51 3.30
CA ALA A 116 5.62 8.22 4.66
C ALA A 116 4.75 6.96 4.79
N GLN A 117 4.38 6.31 3.67
CA GLN A 117 3.40 5.22 3.62
C GLN A 117 2.02 5.60 4.19
N GLN A 118 1.70 6.90 4.19
CA GLN A 118 0.42 7.45 4.64
C GLN A 118 -0.60 7.45 3.48
N TRP A 119 -0.91 6.27 2.95
CA TRP A 119 -1.69 6.10 1.71
C TRP A 119 -3.06 6.75 1.75
N SER A 120 -3.81 6.61 2.85
CA SER A 120 -5.14 7.21 3.01
C SER A 120 -5.08 8.74 2.97
N LYS A 121 -4.10 9.34 3.67
CA LYS A 121 -3.88 10.79 3.65
C LYS A 121 -3.40 11.26 2.27
N ALA A 122 -2.47 10.52 1.65
CA ALA A 122 -1.94 10.83 0.32
C ALA A 122 -3.07 10.87 -0.73
N LYS A 123 -3.95 9.87 -0.73
CA LYS A 123 -5.11 9.80 -1.63
C LYS A 123 -6.10 10.93 -1.39
N GLN A 124 -6.41 11.24 -0.12
CA GLN A 124 -7.29 12.36 0.22
C GLN A 124 -6.73 13.68 -0.29
N VAL A 125 -5.48 13.98 0.04
CA VAL A 125 -4.81 15.23 -0.37
C VAL A 125 -4.68 15.30 -1.90
N ALA A 126 -4.35 14.21 -2.59
CA ALA A 126 -4.33 14.17 -4.05
C ALA A 126 -5.73 14.45 -4.62
N THR A 127 -6.78 13.85 -4.07
CA THR A 127 -8.16 14.06 -4.56
C THR A 127 -8.61 15.51 -4.41
N GLU A 128 -8.28 16.15 -3.29
CA GLU A 128 -8.70 17.51 -2.98
C GLU A 128 -7.85 18.58 -3.69
N LEU A 129 -6.53 18.38 -3.78
CA LEU A 129 -5.59 19.44 -4.18
C LEU A 129 -4.86 19.17 -5.50
N VAL A 130 -4.68 17.90 -5.88
CA VAL A 130 -3.89 17.49 -7.07
C VAL A 130 -4.53 16.28 -7.76
N PRO A 131 -5.74 16.42 -8.35
CA PRO A 131 -6.52 15.27 -8.80
C PRO A 131 -5.83 14.41 -9.87
N ASP A 132 -4.91 15.00 -10.62
CA ASP A 132 -4.11 14.34 -11.63
C ASP A 132 -3.08 13.35 -11.06
N MET A 133 -2.68 13.48 -9.80
CA MET A 133 -1.79 12.52 -9.12
C MET A 133 -2.54 11.33 -8.50
N VAL A 134 -3.88 11.34 -8.46
CA VAL A 134 -4.66 10.27 -7.78
C VAL A 134 -4.34 8.89 -8.38
N ALA A 135 -4.33 8.77 -9.71
CA ALA A 135 -4.03 7.51 -10.39
C ALA A 135 -2.60 7.01 -10.10
N GLU A 136 -1.65 7.93 -9.98
CA GLU A 136 -0.26 7.60 -9.63
C GLU A 136 -0.16 7.07 -8.19
N VAL A 137 -0.83 7.74 -7.23
CA VAL A 137 -0.87 7.32 -5.83
C VAL A 137 -1.53 5.96 -5.67
N GLU A 138 -2.65 5.72 -6.35
CA GLU A 138 -3.33 4.42 -6.34
C GLU A 138 -2.46 3.31 -6.96
N GLY A 139 -1.75 3.61 -8.04
CA GLY A 139 -0.78 2.69 -8.65
C GLY A 139 0.35 2.31 -7.70
N GLN A 140 0.97 3.31 -7.05
CA GLN A 140 2.04 3.07 -6.07
C GLN A 140 1.53 2.32 -4.84
N TYR A 141 0.31 2.62 -4.36
CA TYR A 141 -0.29 1.90 -3.24
C TYR A 141 -0.52 0.43 -3.58
N LYS A 142 -1.05 0.15 -4.77
CA LYS A 142 -1.25 -1.22 -5.28
C LYS A 142 0.07 -1.98 -5.37
N GLU A 143 1.11 -1.36 -5.92
CA GLU A 143 2.44 -1.97 -6.03
C GLU A 143 3.01 -2.29 -4.64
N TRP A 144 2.90 -1.36 -3.70
CA TRP A 144 3.34 -1.58 -2.32
C TRP A 144 2.56 -2.72 -1.62
N LEU A 145 1.23 -2.77 -1.76
CA LEU A 145 0.41 -3.86 -1.22
C LEU A 145 0.81 -5.22 -1.80
N THR A 146 1.18 -5.24 -3.09
CA THR A 146 1.65 -6.44 -3.80
C THR A 146 2.99 -6.90 -3.23
N GLN A 147 3.94 -5.97 -3.04
CA GLN A 147 5.27 -6.26 -2.49
C GLN A 147 5.22 -6.75 -1.04
N GLU A 148 4.41 -6.10 -0.19
CA GLU A 148 4.20 -6.51 1.21
C GLU A 148 3.32 -7.77 1.34
N GLY A 149 2.65 -8.18 0.26
CA GLY A 149 1.75 -9.33 0.26
C GLY A 149 0.47 -9.12 1.09
N ARG A 150 0.02 -7.87 1.25
CA ARG A 150 -1.18 -7.49 2.01
C ARG A 150 -2.45 -7.75 1.20
N VAL A 151 -2.75 -9.04 1.01
CA VAL A 151 -3.86 -9.50 0.14
C VAL A 151 -5.21 -8.92 0.56
N GLY A 152 -5.48 -8.82 1.87
CA GLY A 152 -6.76 -8.34 2.39
C GLY A 152 -7.12 -6.95 1.87
N GLU A 153 -6.21 -5.98 2.03
CA GLU A 153 -6.42 -4.62 1.52
C GLU A 153 -6.35 -4.53 0.00
N LEU A 154 -5.57 -5.41 -0.64
CA LEU A 154 -5.49 -5.46 -2.09
C LEU A 154 -6.82 -5.90 -2.71
N ILE A 155 -7.61 -6.73 -2.03
CA ILE A 155 -8.94 -7.14 -2.52
C ILE A 155 -9.87 -5.93 -2.69
N ASP A 156 -9.83 -4.98 -1.74
CA ASP A 156 -10.69 -3.80 -1.76
C ASP A 156 -10.31 -2.79 -2.86
N VAL A 157 -9.03 -2.79 -3.27
CA VAL A 157 -8.49 -1.87 -4.29
C VAL A 157 -8.54 -2.50 -5.69
N ASP A 158 -8.02 -3.72 -5.81
CA ASP A 158 -7.91 -4.46 -7.06
C ASP A 158 -7.94 -5.97 -6.78
N VAL A 159 -9.15 -6.51 -6.76
CA VAL A 159 -9.39 -7.94 -6.53
C VAL A 159 -8.70 -8.84 -7.54
N ILE A 160 -8.51 -8.40 -8.79
CA ILE A 160 -7.86 -9.20 -9.82
C ILE A 160 -6.40 -9.40 -9.43
N SER A 161 -5.71 -8.32 -9.07
CA SER A 161 -4.32 -8.38 -8.64
C SER A 161 -4.13 -9.13 -7.33
N ALA A 162 -5.10 -9.03 -6.41
CA ALA A 162 -5.10 -9.83 -5.18
C ALA A 162 -5.19 -11.32 -5.46
N ILE A 163 -6.07 -11.73 -6.38
CA ILE A 163 -6.23 -13.12 -6.79
C ILE A 163 -4.96 -13.61 -7.51
N ASP A 164 -4.41 -12.83 -8.43
CA ASP A 164 -3.18 -13.17 -9.16
C ASP A 164 -1.98 -13.36 -8.21
N LEU A 165 -1.88 -12.53 -7.16
CA LEU A 165 -0.85 -12.69 -6.13
C LEU A 165 -1.07 -13.96 -5.28
N LEU A 166 -2.32 -14.33 -4.96
CA LEU A 166 -2.61 -15.60 -4.28
C LEU A 166 -2.22 -16.80 -5.15
N ILE A 167 -2.52 -16.73 -6.44
CA ILE A 167 -2.15 -17.75 -7.44
C ILE A 167 -0.63 -17.89 -7.52
N ALA A 168 0.11 -16.77 -7.58
CA ALA A 168 1.57 -16.78 -7.61
C ALA A 168 2.20 -17.40 -6.35
N LYS A 169 1.46 -17.41 -5.22
CA LYS A 169 1.84 -18.08 -3.96
C LYS A 169 1.31 -19.52 -3.86
N ASP A 170 0.77 -20.07 -4.94
CA ASP A 170 0.12 -21.39 -5.03
C ASP A 170 -1.08 -21.57 -4.07
N GLN A 171 -1.73 -20.46 -3.68
CA GLN A 171 -2.87 -20.45 -2.77
C GLN A 171 -4.20 -20.48 -3.53
N TRP A 172 -4.37 -21.46 -4.42
CA TRP A 172 -5.53 -21.59 -5.32
C TRP A 172 -6.88 -21.61 -4.61
N GLU A 173 -7.00 -22.33 -3.48
CA GLU A 173 -8.25 -22.40 -2.75
C GLU A 173 -8.70 -21.03 -2.22
N LYS A 174 -7.75 -20.23 -1.71
CA LYS A 174 -8.01 -18.86 -1.26
C LYS A 174 -8.33 -17.95 -2.45
N ALA A 175 -7.59 -18.07 -3.55
CA ALA A 175 -7.82 -17.31 -4.78
C ALA A 175 -9.26 -17.51 -5.31
N LEU A 176 -9.70 -18.76 -5.43
CA LEU A 176 -11.04 -19.10 -5.89
C LEU A 176 -12.12 -18.68 -4.88
N GLU A 177 -11.86 -18.79 -3.59
CA GLU A 177 -12.78 -18.30 -2.57
C GLU A 177 -12.96 -16.78 -2.64
N THR A 178 -11.86 -16.02 -2.79
CA THR A 178 -11.89 -14.58 -2.99
C THR A 178 -12.67 -14.22 -4.26
N ALA A 179 -12.48 -14.94 -5.37
CA ALA A 179 -13.24 -14.75 -6.60
C ALA A 179 -14.74 -15.03 -6.40
N ARG A 180 -15.08 -16.10 -5.69
CA ARG A 180 -16.46 -16.51 -5.39
C ARG A 180 -17.19 -15.45 -4.56
N GLN A 181 -16.51 -14.85 -3.59
CA GLN A 181 -17.06 -13.80 -2.72
C GLN A 181 -17.46 -12.53 -3.48
N GLN A 182 -16.84 -12.26 -4.64
CA GLN A 182 -17.21 -11.12 -5.50
C GLN A 182 -18.58 -11.30 -6.19
N LYS A 183 -19.19 -12.50 -6.12
CA LYS A 183 -20.48 -12.81 -6.77
C LYS A 183 -20.51 -12.47 -8.27
N HIS A 184 -19.36 -12.44 -8.92
CA HIS A 184 -19.21 -12.18 -10.35
C HIS A 184 -18.81 -13.47 -11.07
N LYS A 185 -19.80 -14.20 -11.57
CA LYS A 185 -19.62 -15.54 -12.17
C LYS A 185 -18.53 -15.59 -13.25
N PRO A 186 -18.44 -14.66 -14.22
CA PRO A 186 -17.39 -14.72 -15.23
C PRO A 186 -15.95 -14.63 -14.67
N LEU A 187 -15.76 -13.91 -13.54
CA LEU A 187 -14.46 -13.83 -12.89
C LEU A 187 -14.09 -15.17 -12.22
N LEU A 188 -15.05 -15.78 -11.51
CA LEU A 188 -14.84 -17.10 -10.92
C LEU A 188 -14.58 -18.16 -11.99
N ASP A 189 -15.41 -18.21 -13.03
CA ASP A 189 -15.29 -19.15 -14.14
C ASP A 189 -13.90 -19.06 -14.82
N LYS A 190 -13.36 -17.84 -15.00
CA LYS A 190 -12.01 -17.61 -15.52
C LYS A 190 -10.94 -18.31 -14.64
N TYR A 191 -10.96 -18.07 -13.33
CA TYR A 191 -9.93 -18.60 -12.43
C TYR A 191 -10.10 -20.11 -12.17
N VAL A 192 -11.33 -20.63 -12.16
CA VAL A 192 -11.58 -22.07 -12.09
C VAL A 192 -11.02 -22.77 -13.32
N ALA A 193 -11.26 -22.24 -14.52
CA ALA A 193 -10.71 -22.79 -15.76
C ALA A 193 -9.18 -22.74 -15.77
N GLN A 194 -8.58 -21.64 -15.30
CA GLN A 194 -7.14 -21.50 -15.17
C GLN A 194 -6.53 -22.53 -14.20
N TYR A 195 -7.14 -22.73 -13.02
CA TYR A 195 -6.66 -23.73 -12.07
C TYR A 195 -6.81 -25.14 -12.61
N ALA A 196 -7.94 -25.44 -13.26
CA ALA A 196 -8.16 -26.74 -13.86
C ALA A 196 -7.16 -27.03 -15.00
N ALA A 197 -6.74 -26.02 -15.77
CA ALA A 197 -5.65 -26.19 -16.74
C ALA A 197 -4.31 -26.56 -16.06
N VAL A 198 -3.98 -25.93 -14.93
CA VAL A 198 -2.78 -26.27 -14.14
C VAL A 198 -2.86 -27.70 -13.60
N LEU A 199 -4.00 -28.10 -13.05
CA LEU A 199 -4.21 -29.47 -12.55
C LEU A 199 -4.14 -30.51 -13.67
N LEU A 200 -4.55 -30.15 -14.89
CA LEU A 200 -4.46 -31.04 -16.04
C LEU A 200 -3.01 -31.34 -16.42
N GLU A 201 -2.13 -30.34 -16.37
CA GLU A 201 -0.70 -30.49 -16.63
C GLU A 201 -0.03 -31.44 -15.62
N HIS A 202 -0.48 -31.38 -14.36
CA HIS A 202 -0.02 -32.28 -13.29
C HIS A 202 -0.75 -33.64 -13.28
N ASN A 203 -1.74 -33.82 -14.16
CA ASN A 203 -2.59 -35.00 -14.24
C ASN A 203 -3.40 -35.29 -12.95
N ASP A 204 -3.70 -34.27 -12.15
CA ASP A 204 -4.49 -34.36 -10.92
C ASP A 204 -6.00 -34.22 -11.22
N ILE A 205 -6.56 -35.27 -11.84
CA ILE A 205 -7.96 -35.31 -12.26
C ILE A 205 -8.92 -35.28 -11.05
N ASP A 206 -8.59 -36.00 -9.98
CA ASP A 206 -9.43 -36.07 -8.78
C ASP A 206 -9.61 -34.70 -8.11
N LEU A 207 -8.51 -33.94 -7.99
CA LEU A 207 -8.57 -32.60 -7.42
C LEU A 207 -9.33 -31.65 -8.34
N MET A 208 -9.16 -31.78 -9.65
CA MET A 208 -9.88 -30.98 -10.64
C MET A 208 -11.40 -31.19 -10.55
N LEU A 209 -11.84 -32.44 -10.42
CA LEU A 209 -13.27 -32.76 -10.25
C LEU A 209 -13.84 -32.17 -8.96
N ARG A 210 -13.10 -32.23 -7.84
CA ARG A 210 -13.50 -31.58 -6.59
C ARG A 210 -13.59 -30.06 -6.71
N VAL A 211 -12.70 -29.44 -7.49
CA VAL A 211 -12.74 -28.00 -7.76
C VAL A 211 -14.02 -27.65 -8.53
N PHE A 212 -14.37 -28.41 -9.58
CA PHE A 212 -15.61 -28.19 -10.32
C PHE A 212 -16.86 -28.44 -9.47
N GLU A 213 -16.85 -29.45 -8.61
CA GLU A 213 -17.94 -29.72 -7.67
C GLU A 213 -18.13 -28.54 -6.70
N LYS A 214 -17.04 -27.98 -6.16
CA LYS A 214 -17.07 -26.93 -5.15
C LYS A 214 -17.37 -25.54 -5.71
N TYR A 215 -16.79 -25.17 -6.84
CA TYR A 215 -16.87 -23.82 -7.42
C TYR A 215 -17.77 -23.73 -8.65
N GLY A 216 -18.18 -24.87 -9.20
CA GLY A 216 -18.97 -24.96 -10.43
C GLY A 216 -18.08 -25.04 -11.67
N ALA A 217 -18.56 -25.76 -12.67
CA ALA A 217 -18.00 -25.74 -14.01
C ALA A 217 -18.72 -24.69 -14.88
N SER A 218 -17.96 -24.05 -15.77
CA SER A 218 -18.50 -23.03 -16.67
C SER A 218 -19.13 -23.66 -17.92
N SER A 219 -20.25 -23.10 -18.36
CA SER A 219 -20.92 -23.40 -19.64
C SER A 219 -20.18 -22.86 -20.86
N ASN A 220 -19.10 -22.09 -20.67
CA ASN A 220 -18.34 -21.51 -21.78
C ASN A 220 -17.75 -22.61 -22.70
N PRO A 221 -18.06 -22.60 -24.01
CA PRO A 221 -17.56 -23.58 -24.96
C PRO A 221 -16.02 -23.70 -25.01
N ALA A 222 -15.28 -22.65 -24.66
CA ALA A 222 -13.82 -22.69 -24.57
C ALA A 222 -13.31 -23.76 -23.59
N ASN A 223 -14.12 -24.12 -22.59
CA ASN A 223 -13.78 -25.10 -21.57
C ASN A 223 -14.19 -26.54 -21.93
N PHE A 224 -14.94 -26.76 -23.02
CA PHE A 224 -15.46 -28.10 -23.33
C PHE A 224 -14.36 -29.11 -23.67
N ASN A 225 -13.26 -28.65 -24.27
CA ASN A 225 -12.10 -29.50 -24.54
C ASN A 225 -11.48 -30.05 -23.25
N LEU A 226 -11.49 -29.25 -22.18
CA LEU A 226 -11.01 -29.66 -20.86
C LEU A 226 -11.90 -30.78 -20.30
N TYR A 227 -13.22 -30.61 -20.33
CA TYR A 227 -14.16 -31.61 -19.84
C TYR A 227 -14.09 -32.93 -20.64
N LYS A 228 -13.97 -32.82 -21.97
CA LYS A 228 -13.78 -33.98 -22.83
C LYS A 228 -12.49 -34.74 -22.50
N LEU A 229 -11.39 -34.02 -22.28
CA LEU A 229 -10.12 -34.67 -21.97
C LEU A 229 -10.14 -35.42 -20.63
N ILE A 230 -10.84 -34.89 -19.63
CA ILE A 230 -11.07 -35.59 -18.35
C ILE A 230 -11.80 -36.91 -18.59
N LEU A 231 -12.88 -36.87 -19.39
CA LEU A 231 -13.63 -38.07 -19.76
C LEU A 231 -12.72 -39.07 -20.48
N ASP A 232 -12.05 -38.64 -21.55
CA ASP A 232 -11.18 -39.49 -22.37
C ASP A 232 -10.07 -40.16 -21.53
N LYS A 233 -9.44 -39.40 -20.63
CA LYS A 233 -8.42 -39.95 -19.71
C LYS A 233 -8.99 -40.95 -18.72
N THR A 234 -10.21 -40.74 -18.23
CA THR A 234 -10.81 -41.60 -17.21
C THR A 234 -11.31 -42.90 -17.83
N VAL A 235 -11.97 -42.85 -18.99
CA VAL A 235 -12.44 -44.06 -19.68
C VAL A 235 -11.30 -44.91 -20.25
N ALA A 236 -10.12 -44.32 -20.47
CA ALA A 236 -8.93 -45.06 -20.87
C ALA A 236 -8.31 -45.90 -19.72
N GLN A 237 -8.73 -45.68 -18.48
CA GLN A 237 -8.25 -46.45 -17.33
C GLN A 237 -8.86 -47.86 -17.32
N SER A 238 -8.11 -48.82 -16.80
CA SER A 238 -8.63 -50.17 -16.54
C SER A 238 -9.17 -50.25 -15.12
N PHE A 239 -10.42 -50.69 -14.97
CA PHE A 239 -11.08 -50.83 -13.67
C PHE A 239 -11.12 -52.29 -13.23
N SER A 240 -10.83 -52.55 -11.96
CA SER A 240 -10.83 -53.91 -11.40
C SER A 240 -12.24 -54.41 -11.11
N THR A 241 -13.15 -53.51 -10.76
CA THR A 241 -14.55 -53.84 -10.46
C THR A 241 -15.51 -52.82 -11.10
N PRO A 242 -16.77 -53.21 -11.36
CA PRO A 242 -17.80 -52.26 -11.81
C PRO A 242 -18.05 -51.11 -10.81
N SER A 243 -17.77 -51.33 -9.52
CA SER A 243 -17.89 -50.29 -8.50
C SER A 243 -16.81 -49.22 -8.67
N ASP A 244 -15.58 -49.62 -9.00
CA ASP A 244 -14.47 -48.68 -9.21
C ASP A 244 -14.71 -47.83 -10.46
N GLU A 245 -15.19 -48.47 -11.54
CA GLU A 245 -15.60 -47.78 -12.77
C GLU A 245 -16.71 -46.75 -12.49
N PHE A 246 -17.75 -47.14 -11.75
CA PHE A 246 -18.83 -46.23 -11.40
C PHE A 246 -18.33 -45.04 -10.59
N ASN A 247 -17.48 -45.27 -9.59
CA ASN A 247 -16.94 -44.21 -8.73
C ASN A 247 -16.04 -43.23 -9.51
N ALA A 248 -15.35 -43.69 -10.54
CA ALA A 248 -14.54 -42.83 -11.41
C ALA A 248 -15.39 -42.02 -12.40
N LEU A 249 -16.47 -42.61 -12.93
CA LEU A 249 -17.31 -41.97 -13.94
C LEU A 249 -18.42 -41.08 -13.36
N SER A 250 -18.90 -41.34 -12.14
CA SER A 250 -20.01 -40.58 -11.56
C SER A 250 -19.72 -39.08 -11.39
N PRO A 251 -18.54 -38.63 -10.91
CA PRO A 251 -18.26 -37.20 -10.77
C PRO A 251 -18.15 -36.51 -12.13
N ILE A 252 -17.67 -37.22 -13.15
CA ILE A 252 -17.60 -36.72 -14.53
C ILE A 252 -19.00 -36.55 -15.09
N ARG A 253 -19.88 -37.54 -14.91
CA ARG A 253 -21.30 -37.43 -15.28
C ARG A 253 -21.93 -36.18 -14.63
N ASP A 254 -21.69 -35.97 -13.35
CA ASP A 254 -22.27 -34.85 -12.60
C ASP A 254 -21.70 -33.50 -13.09
N LEU A 255 -20.41 -33.46 -13.44
CA LEU A 255 -19.79 -32.33 -14.14
C LEU A 255 -20.53 -32.00 -15.45
N PHE A 256 -20.71 -32.98 -16.34
CA PHE A 256 -21.40 -32.76 -17.62
C PHE A 256 -22.86 -32.34 -17.43
N LEU A 257 -23.56 -32.93 -16.46
CA LEU A 257 -24.93 -32.55 -16.11
C LEU A 257 -24.99 -31.09 -15.66
N SER A 258 -24.08 -30.66 -14.77
CA SER A 258 -24.05 -29.27 -14.28
C SER A 258 -23.81 -28.25 -15.39
N VAL A 259 -22.95 -28.58 -16.36
CA VAL A 259 -22.66 -27.73 -17.54
C VAL A 259 -23.87 -27.66 -18.46
N TYR A 260 -24.54 -28.81 -18.69
CA TYR A 260 -25.76 -28.87 -19.50
C TYR A 260 -26.89 -28.04 -18.90
N GLU A 261 -27.13 -28.16 -17.59
CA GLU A 261 -28.16 -27.39 -16.89
C GLU A 261 -27.92 -25.88 -16.99
N GLN A 262 -26.66 -25.43 -16.89
CA GLN A 262 -26.31 -24.03 -17.10
C GLN A 262 -26.60 -23.56 -18.54
N LEU A 263 -26.22 -24.36 -19.55
CA LEU A 263 -26.51 -24.04 -20.95
C LEU A 263 -28.00 -23.94 -21.24
N VAL A 264 -28.81 -24.84 -20.67
CA VAL A 264 -30.27 -24.80 -20.84
C VAL A 264 -30.82 -23.52 -20.24
N LYS A 265 -30.35 -23.14 -19.04
CA LYS A 265 -30.77 -21.91 -18.38
C LYS A 265 -30.42 -20.66 -19.19
N GLU A 266 -29.17 -20.56 -19.66
CA GLU A 266 -28.68 -19.42 -20.45
C GLU A 266 -29.39 -19.28 -21.80
N ASN A 267 -29.85 -20.38 -22.40
CA ASN A 267 -30.62 -20.35 -23.65
C ASN A 267 -32.12 -20.06 -23.45
N SER A 268 -32.60 -20.11 -22.20
CA SER A 268 -34.01 -19.87 -21.84
C SER A 268 -34.30 -18.46 -21.34
N GLU A 269 -33.25 -17.68 -21.05
CA GLU A 269 -33.27 -16.27 -20.65
C GLU A 269 -33.04 -15.36 -21.87
#